data_AF-A0A957KCI7-F1
#
_entry.id   AF-A0A957KCI7-F1
#
_cell.length_a   1.000
_cell.length_b   1.000
_cell.length_c   1.000
_cell.angle_alpha   90.00
_cell.angle_beta   90.00
_cell.angle_gamma   90.00
#
_symmetry.space_group_name_H-M   'P 1'
#
loop_
_entity.id
_entity.type
_entity.pdbx_description
1 polymer ?
#
loop_
_entity_poly.entity_id
_entity_poly.type
_entity_poly.pdbx_seq_one_letter_code
_entity_poly.pdbx_strand_id
1 'polypeptide(L)'
;MPSEYADLLIQLAATNAHPTVYQVTAELDDGTVFSGPTSPLDEAALNAVAQDVVGYGQALRSFLFAGELAQVWPAARARASALFAGRLRVRLRIEPSAATLQRLAWEKLIPDGASGTIPWSTSARTPFSRYLPLARAEAPPVGERPLRVLVAMASPSDLAPEFVQLDTDAEVNNVR
;
A
#
# COMPACT_ATOMS: atom_id res chain seq x y z
N MET A 1 3.56 10.13 22.03
CA MET A 1 2.49 10.91 21.40
C MET A 1 1.47 9.93 20.83
N PRO A 2 0.15 10.15 21.01
CA PRO A 2 -0.86 9.34 20.34
C PRO A 2 -0.69 9.45 18.81
N SER A 3 -1.03 8.39 18.08
CA SER A 3 -0.93 8.36 16.61
C SER A 3 -1.82 9.46 16.00
N GLU A 4 -1.31 10.17 14.98
CA GLU A 4 -2.12 11.13 14.21
C GLU A 4 -2.99 10.45 13.13
N TYR A 5 -2.90 9.12 13.02
CA TYR A 5 -3.56 8.32 12.00
C TYR A 5 -4.36 7.21 12.67
N ALA A 6 -5.53 6.90 12.09
CA ALA A 6 -6.07 5.55 12.23
C ALA A 6 -5.10 4.56 11.59
N ASP A 7 -4.90 3.40 12.18
CA ASP A 7 -4.05 2.35 11.64
C ASP A 7 -4.86 1.17 11.11
N LEU A 8 -4.54 0.74 9.90
CA LEU A 8 -5.00 -0.50 9.28
C LEU A 8 -3.79 -1.36 8.92
N LEU A 9 -3.63 -2.49 9.61
CA LEU A 9 -2.66 -3.53 9.26
C LEU A 9 -3.37 -4.62 8.44
N ILE A 10 -2.87 -4.89 7.24
CA ILE A 10 -3.34 -5.96 6.37
C ILE A 10 -2.22 -7.00 6.28
N GLN A 11 -2.50 -8.23 6.67
CA GLN A 11 -1.57 -9.35 6.61
C GLN A 11 -2.04 -10.37 5.57
N LEU A 12 -1.14 -10.80 4.68
CA LEU A 12 -1.42 -11.84 3.68
C LEU A 12 -0.53 -13.05 3.91
N ALA A 13 -1.14 -14.23 3.97
CA ALA A 13 -0.46 -15.52 4.11
C ALA A 13 -0.99 -16.51 3.08
N ALA A 14 -0.12 -17.37 2.55
CA ALA A 14 -0.57 -18.43 1.65
C ALA A 14 -1.46 -19.44 2.38
N THR A 15 -2.41 -20.02 1.65
CA THR A 15 -3.23 -21.13 2.14
C THR A 15 -2.71 -22.44 1.59
N ASN A 16 -2.75 -23.51 2.38
CA ASN A 16 -2.39 -24.85 1.90
C ASN A 16 -3.44 -25.43 0.93
N ALA A 17 -4.63 -24.82 0.88
CA ALA A 17 -5.77 -25.33 0.10
C ALA A 17 -5.75 -24.87 -1.36
N HIS A 18 -5.30 -23.65 -1.63
CA HIS A 18 -5.35 -23.05 -2.97
C HIS A 18 -4.13 -22.15 -3.21
N PRO A 19 -3.30 -22.43 -4.22
CA PRO A 19 -2.05 -21.70 -4.45
C PRO A 19 -2.24 -20.25 -4.91
N THR A 20 -3.44 -19.89 -5.37
CA THR A 20 -3.81 -18.55 -5.85
C THR A 20 -4.72 -17.79 -4.89
N VAL A 21 -5.13 -18.41 -3.78
CA VAL A 21 -5.97 -17.80 -2.74
C VAL A 21 -5.15 -17.68 -1.47
N TYR A 22 -5.22 -16.50 -0.86
CA TYR A 22 -4.43 -16.15 0.32
C TYR A 22 -5.37 -15.85 1.47
N GLN A 23 -4.98 -16.21 2.69
CA GLN A 23 -5.67 -15.71 3.88
C GLN A 23 -5.26 -14.26 4.10
N VAL A 24 -6.27 -13.42 4.36
CA VAL A 24 -6.07 -12.04 4.76
C VAL A 24 -6.56 -11.87 6.19
N THR A 25 -5.78 -11.17 6.99
CA THR A 25 -6.22 -10.64 8.27
C THR A 25 -6.02 -9.13 8.23
N ALA A 26 -7.09 -8.37 8.48
CA ALA A 26 -7.07 -6.93 8.53
C ALA A 26 -7.44 -6.46 9.94
N GLU A 27 -6.52 -5.74 10.60
CA GLU A 27 -6.66 -5.27 11.97
C GLU A 27 -6.65 -3.74 12.02
N LEU A 28 -7.65 -3.17 12.69
CA LEU A 28 -7.71 -1.75 13.02
C LEU A 28 -7.13 -1.50 14.43
N ASP A 29 -6.66 -0.28 14.68
CA ASP A 29 -6.07 0.11 15.97
C ASP A 29 -7.03 0.15 17.18
N ASP A 30 -8.33 -0.12 16.99
CA ASP A 30 -9.27 -0.41 18.08
C ASP A 30 -9.42 -1.90 18.39
N GLY A 31 -8.63 -2.75 17.73
CA GLY A 31 -8.71 -4.20 17.87
C GLY A 31 -9.82 -4.85 17.04
N THR A 32 -10.53 -4.10 16.19
CA THR A 32 -11.44 -4.70 15.21
C THR A 32 -10.64 -5.52 14.21
N VAL A 33 -11.02 -6.77 14.01
CA VAL A 33 -10.35 -7.70 13.09
C VAL A 33 -11.34 -8.23 12.06
N PHE A 34 -10.93 -8.20 10.80
CA PHE A 34 -11.58 -8.91 9.69
C PHE A 34 -10.64 -10.00 9.22
N SER A 35 -11.18 -11.16 8.90
CA SER A 35 -10.39 -12.26 8.33
C SER A 35 -11.19 -12.96 7.25
N GLY A 36 -10.53 -13.37 6.20
CA GLY A 36 -11.15 -14.09 5.10
C GLY A 36 -10.17 -14.36 3.96
N PRO A 37 -10.55 -15.21 3.00
CA PRO A 37 -9.74 -15.44 1.82
C PRO A 37 -9.80 -14.26 0.85
N THR A 38 -8.71 -14.04 0.10
CA THR A 38 -8.75 -13.21 -1.11
C THR A 38 -9.64 -13.85 -2.18
N SER A 39 -9.97 -13.10 -3.23
CA SER A 39 -10.29 -13.75 -4.51
C SER A 39 -9.07 -14.50 -5.05
N PRO A 40 -9.26 -15.51 -5.93
CA PRO A 40 -8.13 -16.12 -6.64
C PRO A 40 -7.35 -15.06 -7.42
N LEU A 41 -6.02 -15.06 -7.29
CA LEU A 41 -5.14 -14.20 -8.06
C LEU A 41 -5.11 -14.65 -9.52
N ASP A 42 -5.58 -13.79 -10.42
CA ASP A 42 -5.40 -13.94 -11.87
C ASP A 42 -4.19 -13.11 -12.32
N GLU A 43 -3.01 -13.75 -12.31
CA GLU A 43 -1.76 -13.10 -12.73
C GLU A 43 -1.79 -12.68 -14.20
N ALA A 44 -2.48 -13.43 -15.07
CA ALA A 44 -2.56 -13.10 -16.48
C ALA A 44 -3.37 -11.82 -16.70
N ALA A 45 -4.53 -11.71 -16.05
CA ALA A 45 -5.34 -10.50 -16.09
C ALA A 45 -4.61 -9.29 -15.48
N LEU A 46 -3.91 -9.48 -14.35
CA LEU A 46 -3.15 -8.42 -13.70
C LEU A 46 -1.98 -7.94 -14.58
N ASN A 47 -1.28 -8.85 -15.25
CA ASN A 47 -0.20 -8.52 -16.18
C ASN A 47 -0.70 -7.81 -17.44
N ALA A 48 -1.90 -8.15 -17.94
CA ALA A 48 -2.50 -7.50 -19.10
C ALA A 48 -2.73 -5.99 -18.88
N VAL A 49 -2.94 -5.57 -17.62
CA VAL A 49 -3.13 -4.16 -17.24
C VAL A 49 -1.91 -3.56 -16.53
N ALA A 50 -0.73 -4.19 -16.59
CA ALA A 50 0.46 -3.75 -15.84
C ALA A 50 0.87 -2.28 -16.08
N GLN A 51 0.64 -1.78 -17.29
CA GLN A 51 0.95 -0.41 -17.70
C GLN A 51 -0.19 0.58 -17.43
N ASP A 52 -1.41 0.09 -17.18
CA ASP A 52 -2.54 0.91 -16.75
C ASP A 52 -2.56 0.99 -15.22
N VAL A 53 -2.04 2.10 -14.68
CA VAL A 53 -1.98 2.33 -13.23
C VAL A 53 -3.37 2.19 -12.58
N VAL A 54 -4.42 2.66 -13.26
CA VAL A 54 -5.78 2.64 -12.74
C VAL A 54 -6.34 1.23 -12.75
N GLY A 55 -6.31 0.57 -13.91
CA GLY A 55 -6.78 -0.80 -14.06
C GLY A 55 -6.03 -1.77 -13.13
N TYR A 56 -4.71 -1.63 -13.02
CA TYR A 56 -3.89 -2.43 -12.12
C TYR A 56 -4.26 -2.20 -10.65
N GLY A 57 -4.40 -0.93 -10.24
CA GLY A 57 -4.77 -0.58 -8.86
C GLY A 57 -6.16 -1.09 -8.47
N GLN A 58 -7.12 -1.04 -9.39
CA GLN A 58 -8.46 -1.60 -9.20
C GLN A 58 -8.45 -3.13 -9.17
N ALA A 59 -7.64 -3.79 -10.00
CA ALA A 59 -7.49 -5.25 -9.98
C ALA A 59 -6.91 -5.74 -8.65
N LEU A 60 -5.87 -5.07 -8.12
CA LEU A 60 -5.33 -5.37 -6.79
C LEU A 60 -6.37 -5.19 -5.68
N ARG A 61 -7.20 -4.14 -5.78
CA ARG A 61 -8.28 -3.92 -4.83
C ARG A 61 -9.31 -5.04 -4.87
N SER A 62 -9.77 -5.42 -6.06
CA SER A 62 -10.74 -6.50 -6.24
C SER A 62 -10.20 -7.83 -5.72
N PHE A 63 -8.91 -8.10 -5.93
CA PHE A 63 -8.23 -9.25 -5.34
C PHE A 63 -8.26 -9.23 -3.80
N LEU A 64 -7.95 -8.07 -3.20
CA LEU A 64 -7.76 -7.93 -1.76
C LEU A 64 -9.05 -7.79 -0.94
N PHE A 65 -10.06 -7.09 -1.46
CA PHE A 65 -11.27 -6.70 -0.72
C PHE A 65 -12.56 -7.30 -1.30
N ALA A 66 -12.48 -8.52 -1.82
CA ALA A 66 -13.67 -9.26 -2.22
C ALA A 66 -14.36 -9.94 -1.01
N GLY A 67 -15.63 -10.32 -1.21
CA GLY A 67 -16.38 -11.15 -0.26
C GLY A 67 -16.40 -10.58 1.16
N GLU A 68 -15.94 -11.37 2.12
CA GLU A 68 -15.92 -11.04 3.56
C GLU A 68 -15.04 -9.81 3.87
N LEU A 69 -14.06 -9.52 3.02
CA LEU A 69 -13.12 -8.41 3.21
C LEU A 69 -13.64 -7.08 2.64
N ALA A 70 -14.79 -7.07 1.95
CA ALA A 70 -15.35 -5.87 1.33
C ALA A 70 -15.64 -4.73 2.33
N GLN A 71 -15.87 -5.07 3.60
CA GLN A 71 -16.16 -4.11 4.67
C GLN A 71 -14.92 -3.48 5.32
N VAL A 72 -13.72 -4.03 5.08
CA VAL A 72 -12.48 -3.56 5.71
C VAL A 72 -12.24 -2.08 5.40
N TRP A 73 -12.31 -1.71 4.12
CA TRP A 73 -12.02 -0.33 3.70
C TRP A 73 -13.07 0.68 4.19
N PRO A 74 -14.39 0.46 4.01
CA PRO A 74 -15.41 1.33 4.60
C PRO A 74 -15.26 1.52 6.12
N ALA A 75 -14.99 0.44 6.86
CA ALA A 75 -14.81 0.50 8.32
C ALA A 75 -13.59 1.36 8.70
N ALA A 76 -12.43 1.10 8.06
CA ALA A 76 -11.21 1.86 8.29
C ALA A 76 -11.39 3.35 7.98
N ARG A 77 -12.09 3.67 6.89
CA ARG A 77 -12.38 5.05 6.47
C ARG A 77 -13.33 5.77 7.41
N ALA A 78 -14.39 5.10 7.86
CA ALA A 78 -15.33 5.65 8.83
C ALA A 78 -14.61 6.03 10.13
N ARG A 79 -13.77 5.12 10.62
CA ARG A 79 -12.95 5.34 11.81
C ARG A 79 -11.97 6.50 11.66
N ALA A 80 -11.20 6.52 10.57
CA ALA A 80 -10.27 7.60 10.26
C ALA A 80 -10.99 8.95 10.22
N SER A 81 -12.17 9.01 9.59
CA SER A 81 -12.98 10.22 9.52
C SER A 81 -13.47 10.69 10.89
N ALA A 82 -13.91 9.75 11.74
CA ALA A 82 -14.48 10.06 13.04
C ALA A 82 -13.44 10.54 14.07
N LEU A 83 -12.24 9.94 14.07
CA LEU A 83 -11.29 10.10 15.18
C LEU A 83 -9.95 10.73 14.77
N PHE A 84 -9.61 10.75 13.48
CA PHE A 84 -8.27 11.10 13.01
C PHE A 84 -8.29 12.09 11.82
N ALA A 85 -9.31 12.95 11.75
CA ALA A 85 -9.48 13.93 10.67
C ALA A 85 -9.39 13.32 9.25
N GLY A 86 -9.81 12.06 9.10
CA GLY A 86 -9.75 11.29 7.85
C GLY A 86 -8.36 10.78 7.46
N ARG A 87 -7.39 10.78 8.37
CA ARG A 87 -6.04 10.24 8.13
C ARG A 87 -5.99 8.75 8.49
N LEU A 88 -5.58 7.92 7.54
CA LEU A 88 -5.57 6.46 7.66
C LEU A 88 -4.24 5.90 7.17
N ARG A 89 -3.40 5.40 8.06
CA ARG A 89 -2.17 4.70 7.70
C ARG A 89 -2.49 3.25 7.33
N VAL A 90 -2.00 2.80 6.18
CA VAL A 90 -2.16 1.43 5.68
C VAL A 90 -0.81 0.73 5.72
N ARG A 91 -0.75 -0.38 6.44
CA ARG A 91 0.44 -1.24 6.58
C ARG A 91 0.15 -2.58 5.95
N LEU A 92 0.92 -2.95 4.94
CA LEU A 92 0.80 -4.23 4.25
C LEU A 92 1.93 -5.16 4.69
N ARG A 93 1.56 -6.27 5.32
CA ARG A 93 2.47 -7.35 5.67
C ARG A 93 2.18 -8.55 4.77
N ILE A 94 3.21 -9.05 4.12
CA ILE A 94 3.12 -10.25 3.28
C ILE A 94 4.03 -11.29 3.93
N GLU A 95 3.45 -12.40 4.38
CA GLU A 95 4.21 -13.48 5.00
C GLU A 95 5.16 -14.13 3.99
N PRO A 96 6.29 -14.70 4.44
CA PRO A 96 7.20 -15.44 3.57
C PRO A 96 6.52 -16.56 2.77
N SER A 97 5.45 -17.15 3.32
CA SER A 97 4.66 -18.19 2.63
C SER A 97 3.96 -17.66 1.37
N ALA A 98 3.70 -16.36 1.27
CA ALA A 98 3.04 -15.70 0.15
C ALA A 98 4.03 -15.00 -0.79
N ALA A 99 5.19 -15.62 -1.07
CA ALA A 99 6.27 -15.00 -1.83
C ALA A 99 5.86 -14.45 -3.21
N THR A 100 4.88 -15.06 -3.88
CA THR A 100 4.31 -14.55 -5.15
C THR A 100 3.76 -13.13 -5.00
N LEU A 101 3.09 -12.83 -3.89
CA LEU A 101 2.50 -11.52 -3.64
C LEU A 101 3.54 -10.42 -3.40
N GLN A 102 4.77 -10.78 -3.00
CA GLN A 102 5.84 -9.79 -2.79
C GLN A 102 6.19 -9.04 -4.08
N ARG A 103 5.97 -9.64 -5.25
CA ARG A 103 6.32 -9.07 -6.56
C ARG A 103 5.30 -8.06 -7.08
N LEU A 104 4.10 -8.01 -6.50
CA LEU A 104 3.05 -7.13 -6.98
C LEU A 104 3.32 -5.67 -6.60
N ALA A 105 2.93 -4.74 -7.47
CA ALA A 105 3.09 -3.30 -7.29
C ALA A 105 1.98 -2.74 -6.36
N TRP A 106 1.98 -3.17 -5.09
CA TRP A 106 0.98 -2.82 -4.09
C TRP A 106 0.82 -1.31 -3.86
N GLU A 107 1.86 -0.53 -4.11
CA GLU A 107 1.83 0.91 -4.10
C GLU A 107 0.85 1.51 -5.12
N LYS A 108 0.49 0.77 -6.18
CA LYS A 108 -0.53 1.16 -7.16
C LYS A 108 -1.95 0.90 -6.70
N LEU A 109 -2.19 0.27 -5.54
CA LEU A 109 -3.53 -0.04 -5.07
C LEU A 109 -4.37 1.24 -4.91
N ILE A 110 -5.57 1.23 -5.49
CA ILE A 110 -6.50 2.37 -5.51
C ILE A 110 -7.68 2.09 -4.57
N PRO A 111 -8.03 3.01 -3.65
CA PRO A 111 -9.23 2.89 -2.83
C PRO A 111 -10.52 3.09 -3.60
N ASP A 112 -11.63 2.61 -3.03
CA ASP A 112 -12.95 3.12 -3.40
C ASP A 112 -13.16 4.54 -2.87
N GLY A 113 -13.73 5.41 -3.73
CA GLY A 113 -14.27 6.73 -3.36
C GLY A 113 -14.14 7.82 -4.43
N ALA A 114 -14.99 8.86 -4.31
CA ALA A 114 -15.12 10.00 -5.24
C ALA A 114 -13.87 10.88 -5.43
N SER A 115 -12.75 10.58 -4.75
CA SER A 115 -11.50 11.37 -4.80
C SER A 115 -10.44 10.82 -5.76
N GLY A 116 -10.84 9.97 -6.70
CA GLY A 116 -10.07 9.75 -7.91
C GLY A 116 -9.23 8.48 -7.98
N THR A 117 -8.84 8.23 -9.22
CA THR A 117 -8.02 7.16 -9.81
C THR A 117 -6.56 7.15 -9.32
N ILE A 118 -6.31 7.64 -8.11
CA ILE A 118 -4.97 7.91 -7.60
C ILE A 118 -4.57 6.84 -6.56
N PRO A 119 -3.39 6.23 -6.66
CA PRO A 119 -2.94 5.21 -5.71
C PRO A 119 -2.75 5.71 -4.27
N TRP A 120 -2.97 4.83 -3.28
CA TRP A 120 -2.80 5.14 -1.84
C TRP A 120 -1.45 5.76 -1.51
N SER A 121 -0.40 5.20 -2.10
CA SER A 121 1.00 5.56 -1.83
C SER A 121 1.35 7.01 -2.11
N THR A 122 0.53 7.72 -2.90
CA THR A 122 0.78 9.09 -3.32
C THR A 122 0.13 10.14 -2.40
N SER A 123 -0.68 9.72 -1.43
CA SER A 123 -1.43 10.63 -0.55
C SER A 123 -0.86 10.62 0.87
N ALA A 124 -0.49 11.81 1.36
CA ALA A 124 -0.12 11.99 2.76
C ALA A 124 -1.27 11.71 3.74
N ARG A 125 -2.52 11.66 3.28
CA ARG A 125 -3.67 11.25 4.11
C ARG A 125 -3.80 9.74 4.26
N THR A 126 -3.21 8.98 3.34
CA THR A 126 -3.21 7.52 3.36
C THR A 126 -1.81 6.94 3.20
N PRO A 127 -0.86 7.22 4.13
CA PRO A 127 0.48 6.66 4.03
C PRO A 127 0.41 5.14 3.91
N PHE A 128 1.02 4.61 2.84
CA PHE A 128 1.08 3.19 2.56
C PHE A 128 2.51 2.70 2.79
N SER A 129 2.66 1.56 3.45
CA SER A 129 3.97 0.95 3.68
C SER A 129 3.92 -0.57 3.63
N ARG A 130 5.02 -1.18 3.18
CA ARG A 130 5.26 -2.61 3.43
C ARG A 130 5.84 -2.75 4.84
N TYR A 131 5.13 -3.49 5.68
CA TYR A 131 5.46 -3.68 7.08
C TYR A 131 6.19 -5.00 7.30
N LEU A 132 7.35 -4.92 7.92
CA LEU A 132 8.11 -6.05 8.42
C LEU A 132 8.13 -5.98 9.94
N PRO A 133 7.57 -6.97 10.65
CA PRO A 133 7.61 -6.97 12.10
C PRO A 133 9.06 -7.10 12.57
N LEU A 134 9.45 -6.27 13.52
CA LEU A 134 10.75 -6.35 14.16
C LEU A 134 10.61 -7.04 15.52
N ALA A 135 11.63 -7.78 15.94
CA ALA A 135 11.71 -8.35 17.30
C ALA A 135 12.02 -7.28 18.37
N ARG A 136 11.77 -6.00 18.07
CA ARG A 136 11.96 -4.85 18.96
C ARG A 136 10.82 -3.87 18.75
N ALA A 137 10.56 -3.06 19.77
CA ALA A 137 9.58 -1.98 19.67
C ALA A 137 9.89 -1.07 18.47
N GLU A 138 8.85 -0.65 17.78
CA GLU A 138 8.96 0.32 16.69
C GLU A 138 9.54 1.63 17.26
N ALA A 139 10.54 2.19 16.57
CA ALA A 139 11.08 3.47 16.98
C ALA A 139 9.99 4.54 16.82
N PRO A 140 9.90 5.51 17.76
CA PRO A 140 8.98 6.62 17.59
C PRO A 140 9.32 7.40 16.30
N PRO A 141 8.34 8.06 15.67
CA PRO A 141 8.59 8.95 14.55
C PRO A 141 9.68 9.97 14.88
N VAL A 142 10.50 10.34 13.89
CA VAL A 142 11.54 11.37 14.06
C VAL A 142 10.87 12.71 14.37
N GLY A 143 10.84 13.07 15.65
CA GLY A 143 10.22 14.30 16.16
C GLY A 143 11.15 15.50 16.14
N GLU A 144 12.47 15.27 16.11
CA GLU A 144 13.45 16.35 16.04
C GLU A 144 13.44 17.03 14.68
N ARG A 145 13.56 18.36 14.69
CA ARG A 145 13.62 19.21 13.51
C ARG A 145 14.83 20.14 13.65
N PRO A 146 15.51 20.48 12.54
CA PRO A 146 15.19 20.13 11.15
C PRO A 146 15.57 18.70 10.77
N LEU A 147 14.79 18.06 9.89
CA LEU A 147 15.20 16.80 9.25
C LEU A 147 16.31 17.08 8.24
N ARG A 148 17.36 16.26 8.27
CA ARG A 148 18.39 16.26 7.22
C ARG A 148 18.12 15.08 6.29
N VAL A 149 17.71 15.39 5.06
CA VAL A 149 17.41 14.40 4.03
C VAL A 149 18.51 14.45 2.98
N LEU A 150 19.11 13.29 2.67
CA LEU A 150 19.98 13.13 1.52
C LEU A 150 19.16 12.54 0.38
N VAL A 151 19.04 13.28 -0.72
CA VAL A 151 18.40 12.79 -1.95
C VAL A 151 19.49 12.43 -2.94
N ALA A 152 19.46 11.20 -3.45
CA ALA A 152 20.31 10.73 -4.54
C ALA A 152 19.42 10.28 -5.68
N MET A 153 19.66 10.81 -6.88
CA MET A 153 18.94 10.45 -8.10
C MET A 153 19.92 9.94 -9.14
N ALA A 154 19.64 8.75 -9.68
CA ALA A 154 20.39 8.20 -10.79
C ALA A 154 19.79 8.71 -12.12
N SER A 155 20.60 9.37 -12.94
CA SER A 155 20.24 9.81 -14.29
C SER A 155 21.31 9.31 -15.28
N PRO A 156 21.28 8.01 -15.64
CA PRO A 156 22.22 7.47 -16.61
C PRO A 156 22.04 8.16 -17.97
N SER A 157 23.13 8.33 -18.71
CA SER A 157 23.13 9.05 -20.00
C SER A 157 22.95 8.14 -21.22
N ASP A 158 23.00 6.82 -21.01
CA ASP A 158 22.99 5.76 -22.03
C ASP A 158 21.65 5.02 -22.05
N LEU A 159 20.55 5.77 -22.00
CA LEU A 159 19.21 5.22 -22.01
C LEU A 159 18.84 4.59 -23.37
N ALA A 160 18.07 3.50 -23.32
CA ALA A 160 17.45 2.93 -24.52
C ALA A 160 16.38 3.89 -25.10
N PRO A 161 16.06 3.82 -26.40
CA PRO A 161 15.21 4.80 -27.10
C PRO A 161 13.79 4.96 -26.53
N GLU A 162 13.26 3.93 -25.86
CA GLU A 162 11.95 3.94 -25.22
C GLU A 162 11.91 4.69 -23.87
N PHE A 163 13.07 5.07 -23.31
CA PHE A 163 13.16 5.80 -22.05
C PHE A 163 13.46 7.28 -22.27
N VAL A 164 12.92 8.12 -21.38
CA VAL A 164 13.13 9.57 -21.38
C VAL A 164 14.16 9.93 -20.32
N GLN A 165 15.09 10.83 -20.67
CA GLN A 165 16.06 11.37 -19.72
C GLN A 165 15.35 12.07 -18.56
N LEU A 166 15.77 11.79 -17.33
CA LEU A 166 15.27 12.48 -16.15
C LEU A 166 15.83 13.91 -16.11
N ASP A 167 14.95 14.91 -15.98
CA ASP A 167 15.34 16.28 -15.67
C ASP A 167 15.71 16.37 -14.18
N THR A 168 16.99 16.15 -13.88
CA THR A 168 17.47 16.09 -12.50
C THR A 168 17.27 17.40 -11.76
N ASP A 169 17.38 18.55 -12.44
CA ASP A 169 17.26 19.86 -11.79
C ASP A 169 15.82 20.14 -11.40
N ALA A 170 14.86 19.82 -12.26
CA ALA A 170 13.43 19.89 -11.93
C ALA A 170 13.09 18.98 -10.75
N GLU A 171 13.57 17.73 -10.75
CA GLU A 171 13.30 16.80 -9.66
C GLU A 171 13.93 17.21 -8.33
N VAL A 172 15.15 17.79 -8.33
CA VAL A 172 15.76 18.34 -7.12
C VAL A 172 14.92 19.49 -6.56
N ASN A 173 14.35 20.32 -7.43
CA ASN A 173 13.50 21.43 -6.99
C ASN A 173 12.14 20.96 -6.45
N ASN A 174 11.61 19.82 -6.92
CA ASN A 174 10.35 19.25 -6.40
C ASN A 174 10.45 18.76 -4.94
N VAL A 175 11.66 18.45 -4.46
CA VAL A 175 11.91 17.96 -3.08
C VAL A 175 12.45 19.04 -2.13
N ARG A 176 12.68 20.26 -2.61
CA ARG A 176 13.09 21.42 -1.80
C ARG A 176 11.87 22.20 -1.31
#